data_AF-A0A3S0QUD1-F1
#
_entry.id   AF-A0A3S0QUD1-F1
#
_cell.length_a   1.000
_cell.length_b   1.000
_cell.length_c   1.000
_cell.angle_alpha   90.00
_cell.angle_beta   90.00
_cell.angle_gamma   90.00
#
_symmetry.space_group_name_H-M   'P 1'
#
loop_
_entity.id
_entity.type
_entity.pdbx_description
1 polymer ?
#
loop_
_entity_poly.entity_id
_entity_poly.type
_entity_poly.pdbx_seq_one_letter_code
_entity_poly.pdbx_strand_id
1 'polypeptide(L)'
;MNFETFELVSYPFVETRKEFPNLVLGSADRSEVPQTGYRGYFDFLQSRIKEAIRDDNLPSLLSNYMTAISQASTNIGPGLMSPLTVSHVNEFAARWSSLLEGAAPVQHLEAILAAAAAFLVETSKANQGEFNLGGTRYGAAIIAEMGSYNAWLVSEDINGGTRRQQMTALDQFAAQTKESFDNAAEIIRTGQQVIGELRTENATALKEVAEARLELERAQSFFKSALNSSNQSLKTTTEGFQALSAEVSTRKGDVDAFKEALREEAKIEAAKQLWDERATAASRGFWASAMLLFLTLVVVPVVGFVKLESVIEVLRHIAETTLLGIDQSKAEGGILLGLAINRIVIVTVPLALYFWMVRILVRFNLRSQMLMDDARQRHTMMNTYFHLIEKQSAVKEDRALILNALFRPTPGQQNDSVDPPNFTELMDKAIGRQ
;
A
#
# COMPACT_ATOMS: atom_id res chain seq x y z
N MET A 1 12.70 -49.74 -61.42
CA MET A 1 13.65 -50.56 -60.66
C MET A 1 14.20 -51.69 -61.54
N ASN A 2 15.33 -52.32 -61.20
CA ASN A 2 16.01 -53.37 -61.97
C ASN A 2 15.27 -54.73 -61.81
N PHE A 3 15.07 -55.46 -62.91
CA PHE A 3 14.44 -56.79 -62.91
C PHE A 3 15.15 -57.77 -61.97
N GLU A 4 16.47 -57.68 -61.86
CA GLU A 4 17.29 -58.51 -60.96
C GLU A 4 16.90 -58.31 -59.49
N THR A 5 16.51 -57.08 -59.10
CA THR A 5 16.05 -56.79 -57.74
C THR A 5 14.70 -57.46 -57.46
N PHE A 6 13.78 -57.45 -58.42
CA PHE A 6 12.49 -58.12 -58.26
C PHE A 6 12.60 -59.63 -58.26
N GLU A 7 13.45 -60.21 -59.12
CA GLU A 7 13.77 -61.63 -59.09
C GLU A 7 14.37 -62.04 -57.74
N LEU A 8 15.25 -61.21 -57.17
CA LEU A 8 15.80 -61.45 -55.84
C LEU A 8 14.71 -61.40 -54.75
N VAL A 9 13.88 -60.35 -54.70
CA VAL A 9 12.90 -60.19 -53.60
C VAL A 9 11.70 -61.13 -53.72
N SER A 10 11.37 -61.59 -54.93
CA SER A 10 10.31 -62.57 -55.17
C SER A 10 10.76 -64.01 -54.92
N TYR A 11 12.08 -64.29 -55.03
CA TYR A 11 12.67 -65.62 -54.93
C TYR A 11 12.05 -66.51 -53.85
N PRO A 12 11.96 -66.09 -52.57
CA PRO A 12 11.49 -67.00 -51.53
C PRO A 12 9.98 -67.30 -51.66
N PHE A 13 9.20 -66.44 -52.32
CA PHE A 13 7.78 -66.65 -52.60
C PHE A 13 7.56 -67.51 -53.85
N VAL A 14 8.30 -67.24 -54.92
CA VAL A 14 8.16 -67.92 -56.22
C VAL A 14 8.62 -69.37 -56.16
N GLU A 15 9.80 -69.64 -55.60
CA GLU A 15 10.30 -71.02 -55.52
C GLU A 15 9.43 -71.91 -54.64
N THR A 16 8.92 -71.34 -53.54
CA THR A 16 8.01 -72.10 -52.69
C THR A 16 6.66 -72.39 -53.38
N ARG A 17 6.18 -71.53 -54.30
CA ARG A 17 5.02 -71.85 -55.16
C ARG A 17 5.31 -73.02 -56.12
N LYS A 18 6.53 -73.12 -56.65
CA LYS A 18 6.94 -74.21 -57.56
C LYS A 18 7.07 -75.56 -56.85
N GLU A 19 7.65 -75.59 -55.66
CA GLU A 19 7.82 -76.82 -54.88
C GLU A 19 6.48 -77.36 -54.33
N PHE A 20 5.54 -76.45 -54.07
CA PHE A 20 4.28 -76.76 -53.41
C PHE A 20 3.05 -76.27 -54.20
N PRO A 21 2.86 -76.68 -55.46
CA PRO A 21 1.85 -76.10 -56.37
C PRO A 21 0.42 -76.38 -55.92
N ASN A 22 0.21 -77.44 -55.14
CA ASN A 22 -1.09 -77.87 -54.63
C ASN A 22 -1.21 -77.73 -53.11
N LEU A 23 -0.24 -77.08 -52.44
CA LEU A 23 -0.29 -76.95 -50.99
C LEU A 23 -1.27 -75.84 -50.62
N VAL A 24 -2.44 -76.29 -50.23
CA VAL A 24 -3.52 -75.47 -49.74
C VAL A 24 -3.33 -75.26 -48.24
N LEU A 25 -3.06 -74.02 -47.81
CA LEU A 25 -3.11 -73.66 -46.39
C LEU A 25 -4.52 -73.97 -45.85
N GLY A 26 -4.62 -74.90 -44.88
CA GLY A 26 -5.89 -75.29 -44.24
C GLY A 26 -6.22 -76.79 -44.22
N SER A 27 -5.46 -77.68 -44.88
CA SER A 27 -5.62 -79.13 -44.64
C SER A 27 -4.93 -79.52 -43.32
N ALA A 28 -5.64 -80.17 -42.42
CA ALA A 28 -5.30 -80.42 -41.01
C ALA A 28 -4.02 -81.23 -40.71
N ASP A 29 -3.22 -81.56 -41.74
CA ASP A 29 -1.94 -82.25 -41.59
C ASP A 29 -0.81 -81.36 -42.11
N ARG A 30 -0.25 -80.54 -41.20
CA ARG A 30 1.12 -79.97 -41.17
C ARG A 30 1.20 -78.79 -40.20
N SER A 31 1.47 -79.09 -38.93
CA SER A 31 2.10 -78.15 -38.02
C SER A 31 3.53 -77.84 -38.50
N GLU A 32 3.93 -76.57 -38.44
CA GLU A 32 5.31 -76.03 -38.42
C GLU A 32 5.93 -75.37 -39.66
N VAL A 33 5.45 -75.57 -40.89
CA VAL A 33 6.27 -75.15 -42.06
C VAL A 33 6.05 -73.70 -42.57
N PRO A 34 4.82 -73.12 -42.64
CA PRO A 34 4.64 -71.81 -43.29
C PRO A 34 4.92 -70.58 -42.41
N GLN A 35 4.55 -70.58 -41.12
CA GLN A 35 4.65 -69.38 -40.26
C GLN A 35 6.09 -69.02 -39.87
N THR A 36 6.97 -70.02 -39.74
CA THR A 36 8.37 -69.84 -39.36
C THR A 36 9.17 -69.14 -40.45
N GLY A 37 8.86 -69.40 -41.73
CA GLY A 37 9.45 -68.69 -42.88
C GLY A 37 9.04 -67.21 -42.92
N TYR A 38 7.75 -66.89 -42.80
CA TYR A 38 7.29 -65.48 -42.81
C TYR A 38 7.88 -64.67 -41.67
N ARG A 39 8.01 -65.27 -40.48
CA ARG A 39 8.69 -64.62 -39.36
C ARG A 39 10.17 -64.39 -39.64
N GLY A 40 10.87 -65.37 -40.20
CA GLY A 40 12.27 -65.21 -40.59
C GLY A 40 12.48 -64.10 -41.63
N TYR A 41 11.60 -64.02 -42.64
CA TYR A 41 11.67 -62.98 -43.66
C TYR A 41 11.35 -61.59 -43.09
N PHE A 42 10.36 -61.51 -42.20
CA PHE A 42 10.04 -60.28 -41.48
C PHE A 42 11.19 -59.80 -40.60
N ASP A 43 11.78 -60.69 -39.80
CA ASP A 43 12.90 -60.36 -38.91
C ASP A 43 14.11 -59.88 -39.73
N PHE A 44 14.36 -60.53 -40.88
CA PHE A 44 15.36 -60.07 -41.85
C PHE A 44 15.05 -58.65 -42.34
N LEU A 45 13.84 -58.39 -42.87
CA LEU A 45 13.48 -57.06 -43.36
C LEU A 45 13.56 -55.99 -42.26
N GLN A 46 13.06 -56.29 -41.08
CA GLN A 46 13.05 -55.35 -39.97
C GLN A 46 14.49 -54.96 -39.56
N SER A 47 15.42 -55.92 -39.57
CA SER A 47 16.83 -55.63 -39.29
C SER A 47 17.41 -54.65 -40.32
N ARG A 48 17.15 -54.88 -41.62
CA ARG A 48 17.65 -54.02 -42.70
C ARG A 48 17.03 -52.62 -42.68
N ILE A 49 15.74 -52.52 -42.38
CA ILE A 49 15.06 -51.22 -42.26
C ILE A 49 15.64 -50.43 -41.08
N LYS A 50 15.85 -51.06 -39.92
CA LYS A 50 16.46 -50.37 -38.76
C LYS A 50 17.88 -49.89 -39.05
N GLU A 51 18.64 -50.63 -39.85
CA GLU A 51 19.99 -50.24 -40.26
C GLU A 51 19.99 -49.04 -41.23
N ALA A 52 19.11 -49.05 -42.23
CA ALA A 52 19.13 -48.06 -43.32
C ALA A 52 18.22 -46.83 -43.09
N ILE A 53 17.13 -47.00 -42.33
CA ILE A 53 16.08 -46.02 -42.15
C ILE A 53 15.98 -45.66 -40.65
N ARG A 54 16.68 -44.60 -40.25
CA ARG A 54 16.56 -44.03 -38.90
C ARG A 54 15.35 -43.11 -38.80
N ASP A 55 14.67 -43.15 -37.66
CA ASP A 55 13.54 -42.27 -37.29
C ASP A 55 12.36 -42.31 -38.27
N ASP A 56 11.84 -43.51 -38.52
CA ASP A 56 10.65 -43.71 -39.34
C ASP A 56 9.72 -44.76 -38.72
N ASN A 57 8.42 -44.67 -39.01
CA ASN A 57 7.41 -45.59 -38.48
C ASN A 57 7.28 -46.90 -39.28
N LEU A 58 8.01 -47.07 -40.39
CA LEU A 58 7.93 -48.26 -41.23
C LEU A 58 8.16 -49.59 -40.46
N PRO A 59 9.16 -49.72 -39.54
CA PRO A 59 9.31 -50.93 -38.73
C PRO A 59 8.09 -51.28 -37.90
N SER A 60 7.43 -50.27 -37.32
CA SER A 60 6.24 -50.43 -36.49
C SER A 60 5.03 -50.83 -37.33
N LEU A 61 4.87 -50.20 -38.50
CA LEU A 61 3.80 -50.55 -39.45
C LEU A 61 3.95 -51.99 -39.93
N LEU A 62 5.15 -52.41 -40.37
CA LEU A 62 5.39 -53.78 -40.80
C LEU A 62 5.17 -54.79 -39.65
N SER A 63 5.50 -54.42 -38.40
CA SER A 63 5.23 -55.27 -37.24
C SER A 63 3.73 -55.47 -37.00
N ASN A 64 2.92 -54.42 -37.20
CA ASN A 64 1.47 -54.52 -37.13
C ASN A 64 0.93 -55.43 -38.24
N TYR A 65 1.47 -55.33 -39.46
CA TYR A 65 1.11 -56.23 -40.56
C TYR A 65 1.49 -57.68 -40.26
N MET A 66 2.69 -57.95 -39.76
CA MET A 66 3.10 -59.30 -39.40
C MET A 66 2.19 -59.90 -38.31
N THR A 67 1.76 -59.07 -37.35
CA THR A 67 0.79 -59.49 -36.34
C THR A 67 -0.56 -59.82 -36.96
N ALA A 68 -1.06 -58.99 -37.89
CA ALA A 68 -2.30 -59.23 -38.61
C ALA A 68 -2.23 -60.50 -39.47
N ILE A 69 -1.12 -60.74 -40.16
CA ILE A 69 -0.89 -61.95 -40.96
C ILE A 69 -0.83 -63.19 -40.08
N SER A 70 -0.13 -63.12 -38.93
CA SER A 70 -0.09 -64.22 -37.96
C SER A 70 -1.48 -64.55 -37.43
N GLN A 71 -2.30 -63.54 -37.15
CA GLN A 71 -3.69 -63.72 -36.70
C GLN A 71 -4.59 -64.24 -37.83
N ALA A 72 -4.40 -63.78 -39.06
CA ALA A 72 -5.18 -64.24 -40.21
C ALA A 72 -4.83 -65.68 -40.57
N SER A 73 -3.57 -66.10 -40.46
CA SER A 73 -3.11 -67.46 -40.78
C SER A 73 -3.80 -68.59 -40.01
N THR A 74 -4.49 -68.29 -38.90
CA THR A 74 -5.30 -69.27 -38.17
C THR A 74 -6.70 -69.46 -38.77
N ASN A 75 -7.18 -68.53 -39.61
CA ASN A 75 -8.53 -68.47 -40.17
C ASN A 75 -8.59 -68.39 -41.70
N ILE A 76 -7.43 -68.38 -42.38
CA ILE A 76 -7.32 -68.21 -43.83
C ILE A 76 -7.81 -69.46 -44.56
N GLY A 77 -8.68 -69.26 -45.55
CA GLY A 77 -9.11 -70.31 -46.45
C GLY A 77 -8.01 -70.78 -47.43
N PRO A 78 -8.23 -71.90 -48.11
CA PRO A 78 -7.38 -72.44 -49.16
C PRO A 78 -6.73 -71.42 -50.11
N GLY A 79 -5.39 -71.38 -50.20
CA GLY A 79 -4.66 -70.76 -51.33
C GLY A 79 -4.46 -69.24 -51.28
N LEU A 80 -4.62 -68.59 -50.12
CA LEU A 80 -4.52 -67.12 -49.99
C LEU A 80 -3.10 -66.60 -49.70
N MET A 81 -2.12 -67.45 -49.36
CA MET A 81 -0.70 -67.09 -49.24
C MET A 81 0.19 -68.20 -49.80
N SER A 82 1.32 -67.82 -50.39
CA SER A 82 2.37 -68.76 -50.77
C SER A 82 2.95 -69.42 -49.50
N PRO A 83 3.17 -70.74 -49.45
CA PRO A 83 3.97 -71.30 -48.36
C PRO A 83 5.36 -70.63 -48.37
N LEU A 84 5.97 -70.43 -47.21
CA LEU A 84 7.31 -69.84 -47.12
C LEU A 84 8.14 -70.69 -46.15
N THR A 85 9.25 -71.24 -46.61
CA THR A 85 10.11 -72.09 -45.78
C THR A 85 11.32 -71.32 -45.25
N VAL A 86 11.84 -71.73 -44.09
CA VAL A 86 13.05 -71.13 -43.50
C VAL A 86 14.26 -71.30 -44.44
N SER A 87 14.32 -72.40 -45.21
CA SER A 87 15.41 -72.64 -46.16
C SER A 87 15.45 -71.59 -47.26
N HIS A 88 14.30 -71.28 -47.89
CA HIS A 88 14.23 -70.27 -48.95
C HIS A 88 14.53 -68.86 -48.42
N VAL A 89 14.14 -68.55 -47.18
CA VAL A 89 14.47 -67.26 -46.56
C VAL A 89 15.97 -67.13 -46.28
N ASN A 90 16.62 -68.20 -45.82
CA ASN A 90 18.06 -68.21 -45.60
C ASN A 90 18.83 -68.06 -46.92
N GLU A 91 18.39 -68.75 -47.97
CA GLU A 91 18.97 -68.61 -49.31
C GLU A 91 18.76 -67.19 -49.87
N PHE A 92 17.56 -66.63 -49.71
CA PHE A 92 17.29 -65.23 -50.05
C PHE A 92 18.25 -64.28 -49.32
N ALA A 93 18.44 -64.44 -48.00
CA ALA A 93 19.34 -63.60 -47.23
C ALA A 93 20.81 -63.71 -47.70
N ALA A 94 21.25 -64.90 -48.12
CA ALA A 94 22.56 -65.12 -48.71
C ALA A 94 22.71 -64.43 -50.07
N ARG A 95 21.73 -64.60 -50.96
CA ARG A 95 21.69 -63.94 -52.29
C ARG A 95 21.64 -62.41 -52.15
N TRP A 96 20.85 -61.89 -51.22
CA TRP A 96 20.78 -60.47 -50.92
C TRP A 96 22.13 -59.90 -50.50
N SER A 97 22.82 -60.60 -49.60
CA SER A 97 24.13 -60.17 -49.12
C SER A 97 25.16 -60.18 -50.23
N SER A 98 25.13 -61.17 -51.13
CA SER A 98 26.01 -61.25 -52.29
C SER A 98 25.72 -60.17 -53.34
N LEU A 99 24.44 -59.85 -53.60
CA LEU A 99 24.07 -58.88 -54.63
C LEU A 99 24.37 -57.44 -54.19
N LEU A 100 24.24 -57.15 -52.90
CA LEU A 100 24.45 -55.81 -52.34
C LEU A 100 25.84 -55.62 -51.72
N GLU A 101 26.75 -56.58 -51.89
CA GLU A 101 28.13 -56.42 -51.43
C GLU A 101 28.82 -55.30 -52.22
N GLY A 102 29.16 -54.20 -51.53
CA GLY A 102 29.76 -53.02 -52.16
C GLY A 102 28.79 -52.06 -52.85
N ALA A 103 27.47 -52.27 -52.71
CA ALA A 103 26.45 -51.38 -53.25
C ALA A 103 26.40 -50.02 -52.53
N ALA A 104 25.95 -48.98 -53.23
CA ALA A 104 25.77 -47.66 -52.64
C ALA A 104 24.60 -47.63 -51.64
N PRO A 105 24.61 -46.77 -50.60
CA PRO A 105 23.52 -46.70 -49.62
C PRO A 105 22.13 -46.49 -50.24
N VAL A 106 22.04 -45.78 -51.37
CA VAL A 106 20.79 -45.58 -52.11
C VAL A 106 20.27 -46.89 -52.70
N GLN A 107 21.17 -47.74 -53.23
CA GLN A 107 20.80 -49.06 -53.76
C GLN A 107 20.34 -50.02 -52.65
N HIS A 108 20.96 -49.92 -51.47
CA HIS A 108 20.46 -50.64 -50.28
C HIS A 108 19.05 -50.19 -49.90
N LEU A 109 18.80 -48.88 -49.89
CA LEU A 109 17.47 -48.34 -49.59
C LEU A 109 16.44 -48.79 -50.62
N GLU A 110 16.76 -48.69 -51.91
CA GLU A 110 15.91 -49.15 -53.02
C GLU A 110 15.56 -50.63 -52.87
N ALA A 111 16.55 -51.49 -52.63
CA ALA A 111 16.30 -52.91 -52.41
C ALA A 111 15.40 -53.16 -51.20
N ILE A 112 15.60 -52.42 -50.10
CA ILE A 112 14.76 -52.53 -48.88
C ILE A 112 13.32 -52.15 -49.17
N LEU A 113 13.10 -51.05 -49.90
CA LEU A 113 11.75 -50.61 -50.29
C LEU A 113 11.08 -51.64 -51.22
N ALA A 114 11.85 -52.21 -52.16
CA ALA A 114 11.39 -53.29 -53.04
C ALA A 114 10.98 -54.54 -52.27
N ALA A 115 11.79 -54.94 -51.28
CA ALA A 115 11.53 -56.12 -50.48
C ALA A 115 10.35 -55.92 -49.52
N ALA A 116 10.20 -54.73 -48.94
CA ALA A 116 9.02 -54.35 -48.18
C ALA A 116 7.76 -54.34 -49.07
N ALA A 117 7.85 -53.81 -50.29
CA ALA A 117 6.76 -53.83 -51.26
C ALA A 117 6.37 -55.25 -51.66
N ALA A 118 7.35 -56.11 -51.99
CA ALA A 118 7.12 -57.52 -52.32
C ALA A 118 6.44 -58.27 -51.17
N PHE A 119 6.91 -58.06 -49.93
CA PHE A 119 6.29 -58.62 -48.74
C PHE A 119 4.82 -58.20 -48.60
N LEU A 120 4.53 -56.91 -48.70
CA LEU A 120 3.17 -56.39 -48.55
C LEU A 120 2.26 -56.90 -49.67
N VAL A 121 2.74 -56.98 -50.91
CA VAL A 121 1.98 -57.54 -52.04
C VAL A 121 1.67 -59.03 -51.81
N GLU A 122 2.68 -59.85 -51.52
CA GLU A 122 2.52 -61.31 -51.37
C GLU A 122 1.65 -61.67 -50.15
N THR A 123 1.60 -60.79 -49.15
CA THR A 123 0.77 -60.98 -47.95
C THR A 123 -0.57 -60.23 -47.98
N SER A 124 -0.83 -59.41 -49.00
CA SER A 124 -2.05 -58.59 -49.11
C SER A 124 -3.34 -59.42 -49.10
N LYS A 125 -3.35 -60.59 -49.73
CA LYS A 125 -4.54 -61.46 -49.77
C LYS A 125 -4.92 -62.04 -48.41
N ALA A 126 -3.96 -62.16 -47.50
CA ALA A 126 -4.19 -62.58 -46.12
C ALA A 126 -4.72 -61.45 -45.24
N ASN A 127 -4.39 -60.21 -45.57
CA ASN A 127 -4.76 -59.04 -44.81
C ASN A 127 -5.84 -58.25 -45.55
N GLN A 128 -7.11 -58.46 -45.19
CA GLN A 128 -8.25 -57.75 -45.81
C GLN A 128 -8.30 -56.24 -45.48
N GLY A 129 -7.38 -55.72 -44.68
CA GLY A 129 -7.29 -54.30 -44.35
C GLY A 129 -6.41 -53.51 -45.33
N GLU A 130 -6.82 -52.29 -45.67
CA GLU A 130 -6.04 -51.36 -46.47
C GLU A 130 -4.65 -51.08 -45.85
N PHE A 131 -3.65 -50.94 -46.72
CA PHE A 131 -2.30 -50.62 -46.29
C PHE A 131 -2.17 -49.13 -45.89
N ASN A 132 -2.34 -48.78 -44.61
CA ASN A 132 -2.09 -47.42 -44.14
C ASN A 132 -0.57 -47.15 -44.02
N LEU A 133 0.00 -46.69 -45.12
CA LEU A 133 1.39 -46.25 -45.22
C LEU A 133 1.56 -44.73 -44.97
N GLY A 134 0.49 -44.01 -44.59
CA GLY A 134 0.53 -42.56 -44.38
C GLY A 134 1.42 -42.12 -43.21
N GLY A 135 1.75 -43.04 -42.30
CA GLY A 135 2.61 -42.77 -41.14
C GLY A 135 4.11 -42.84 -41.41
N THR A 136 4.55 -43.28 -42.60
CA THR A 136 5.97 -43.40 -42.98
C THR A 136 6.36 -42.39 -44.06
N ARG A 137 7.56 -41.82 -43.96
CA ARG A 137 8.11 -40.91 -44.98
C ARG A 137 8.34 -41.58 -46.33
N TYR A 138 8.36 -42.92 -46.36
CA TYR A 138 8.55 -43.73 -47.56
C TYR A 138 7.24 -44.30 -48.11
N GLY A 139 6.08 -43.93 -47.56
CA GLY A 139 4.80 -44.54 -47.94
C GLY A 139 4.52 -44.46 -49.44
N ALA A 140 4.69 -43.28 -50.05
CA ALA A 140 4.52 -43.12 -51.49
C ALA A 140 5.52 -43.94 -52.32
N ALA A 141 6.77 -44.07 -51.87
CA ALA A 141 7.79 -44.87 -52.55
C ALA A 141 7.48 -46.36 -52.48
N ILE A 142 7.04 -46.85 -51.32
CA ILE A 142 6.62 -48.26 -51.14
C ILE A 142 5.40 -48.57 -52.01
N ILE A 143 4.39 -47.69 -52.06
CA ILE A 143 3.22 -47.86 -52.92
C ILE A 143 3.63 -47.96 -54.40
N ALA A 144 4.55 -47.10 -54.85
CA ALA A 144 5.08 -47.16 -56.22
C ALA A 144 5.83 -48.48 -56.51
N GLU A 145 6.61 -48.97 -55.54
CA GLU A 145 7.31 -50.25 -55.66
C GLU A 145 6.35 -51.45 -55.61
N MET A 146 5.25 -51.39 -54.84
CA MET A 146 4.21 -52.42 -54.85
C MET A 146 3.55 -52.52 -56.23
N GLY A 147 3.31 -51.37 -56.88
CA GLY A 147 2.86 -51.34 -58.27
C GLY A 147 3.88 -51.98 -59.22
N SER A 148 5.15 -51.61 -59.10
CA SER A 148 6.22 -52.16 -59.95
C SER A 148 6.40 -53.67 -59.77
N TYR A 149 6.34 -54.17 -58.54
CA TYR A 149 6.44 -55.58 -58.20
C TYR A 149 5.24 -56.39 -58.74
N ASN A 150 4.01 -55.89 -58.58
CA ASN A 150 2.83 -56.54 -59.17
C ASN A 150 2.92 -56.61 -60.70
N ALA A 151 3.40 -55.56 -61.36
CA ALA A 151 3.59 -55.55 -62.82
C ALA A 151 4.55 -56.66 -63.24
N TRP A 152 5.64 -56.81 -62.49
CA TRP A 152 6.64 -57.85 -62.71
C TRP A 152 6.04 -59.26 -62.51
N LEU A 153 5.31 -59.51 -61.42
CA LEU A 153 4.63 -60.78 -61.16
C LEU A 153 3.67 -61.17 -62.29
N VAL A 154 2.88 -60.21 -62.78
CA VAL A 154 1.96 -60.44 -63.90
C VAL A 154 2.74 -60.76 -65.17
N SER A 155 3.87 -60.10 -65.44
CA SER A 155 4.72 -60.42 -66.59
C SER A 155 5.31 -61.84 -66.51
N GLU A 156 5.66 -62.31 -65.31
CA GLU A 156 6.18 -63.65 -65.07
C GLU A 156 5.08 -64.71 -65.26
N ASP A 157 3.89 -64.49 -64.71
CA ASP A 157 2.73 -65.39 -64.89
C ASP A 157 2.26 -65.43 -66.35
N ILE A 158 2.34 -64.31 -67.06
CA ILE A 158 2.05 -64.25 -68.51
C ILE A 158 2.98 -65.14 -69.31
N ASN A 159 4.26 -65.22 -68.94
CA ASN A 159 5.22 -66.07 -69.63
C ASN A 159 4.98 -67.57 -69.38
N GLY A 160 4.19 -67.94 -68.35
CA GLY A 160 3.89 -69.33 -67.97
C GLY A 160 2.43 -69.81 -68.15
N GLY A 161 1.45 -68.92 -68.27
CA GLY A 161 0.01 -69.23 -68.19
C GLY A 161 -0.77 -69.31 -69.51
N THR A 162 -2.02 -69.75 -69.44
CA THR A 162 -2.95 -69.77 -70.60
C THR A 162 -3.54 -68.37 -70.81
N ARG A 163 -3.85 -67.96 -72.06
CA ARG A 163 -4.36 -66.61 -72.43
C ARG A 163 -5.46 -66.01 -71.53
N ARG A 164 -6.29 -66.83 -70.89
CA ARG A 164 -7.36 -66.40 -69.98
C ARG A 164 -6.84 -65.99 -68.59
N GLN A 165 -5.78 -66.63 -68.09
CA GLN A 165 -5.11 -66.25 -66.85
C GLN A 165 -4.37 -64.92 -67.03
N GLN A 166 -3.74 -64.74 -68.20
CA GLN A 166 -3.07 -63.50 -68.60
C GLN A 166 -3.99 -62.28 -68.55
N MET A 167 -5.21 -62.38 -69.08
CA MET A 167 -6.18 -61.28 -69.07
C MET A 167 -6.65 -60.94 -67.65
N THR A 168 -6.97 -61.94 -66.82
CA THR A 168 -7.39 -61.70 -65.43
C THR A 168 -6.29 -61.03 -64.61
N ALA A 169 -5.03 -61.41 -64.83
CA ALA A 169 -3.88 -60.82 -64.14
C ALA A 169 -3.68 -59.33 -64.53
N LEU A 170 -3.86 -58.99 -65.81
CA LEU A 170 -3.79 -57.61 -66.30
C LEU A 170 -4.92 -56.73 -65.74
N ASP A 171 -6.15 -57.26 -65.67
CA ASP A 171 -7.30 -56.52 -65.12
C ASP A 171 -7.12 -56.24 -63.62
N GLN A 172 -6.63 -57.22 -62.84
CA GLN A 172 -6.33 -57.03 -61.42
C GLN A 172 -5.21 -56.02 -61.20
N PHE A 173 -4.17 -56.06 -62.03
CA PHE A 173 -3.09 -55.09 -61.99
C PHE A 173 -3.57 -53.66 -62.26
N ALA A 174 -4.39 -53.48 -63.31
CA ALA A 174 -4.96 -52.19 -63.65
C ALA A 174 -5.84 -51.62 -62.51
N ALA A 175 -6.60 -52.47 -61.83
CA ALA A 175 -7.41 -52.06 -60.68
C ALA A 175 -6.55 -51.64 -59.48
N GLN A 176 -5.56 -52.46 -59.09
CA GLN A 176 -4.73 -52.20 -57.91
C GLN A 176 -3.80 -51.00 -58.08
N THR A 177 -3.27 -50.79 -59.29
CA THR A 177 -2.44 -49.61 -59.59
C THR A 177 -3.26 -48.34 -59.52
N LYS A 178 -4.48 -48.33 -60.07
CA LYS A 178 -5.37 -47.18 -59.98
C LYS A 178 -5.67 -46.80 -58.53
N GLU A 179 -6.05 -47.77 -57.70
CA GLU A 179 -6.31 -47.56 -56.28
C GLU A 179 -5.09 -46.99 -55.55
N SER A 180 -3.91 -47.54 -55.84
CA SER A 180 -2.64 -47.07 -55.28
C SER A 180 -2.33 -45.61 -55.66
N PHE A 181 -2.60 -45.22 -56.90
CA PHE A 181 -2.42 -43.85 -57.36
C PHE A 181 -3.43 -42.88 -56.73
N ASP A 182 -4.69 -43.29 -56.62
CA ASP A 182 -5.74 -42.48 -56.00
C ASP A 182 -5.40 -42.20 -54.52
N ASN A 183 -4.95 -43.24 -53.78
CA ASN A 183 -4.51 -43.11 -52.40
C ASN A 183 -3.27 -42.20 -52.25
N ALA A 184 -2.28 -42.35 -53.14
CA ALA A 184 -1.08 -41.50 -53.11
C ALA A 184 -1.42 -40.03 -53.41
N ALA A 185 -2.30 -39.77 -54.36
CA ALA A 185 -2.76 -38.43 -54.70
C ALA A 185 -3.49 -37.75 -53.53
N GLU A 186 -4.31 -38.51 -52.79
CA GLU A 186 -5.02 -38.01 -51.61
C GLU A 186 -4.07 -37.62 -50.47
N ILE A 187 -3.05 -38.45 -50.20
CA ILE A 187 -2.04 -38.15 -49.17
C ILE A 187 -1.28 -36.85 -49.52
N ILE A 188 -0.88 -36.69 -50.78
CA ILE A 188 -0.19 -35.47 -51.23
C ILE A 188 -1.07 -34.24 -51.06
N ARG A 189 -2.35 -34.32 -51.44
CA ARG A 189 -3.30 -33.21 -51.31
C ARG A 189 -3.50 -32.81 -49.84
N THR A 190 -3.69 -33.78 -48.97
CA THR A 190 -3.85 -33.55 -47.52
C THR A 190 -2.58 -32.93 -46.92
N GLY A 191 -1.40 -33.44 -47.30
CA GLY A 191 -0.13 -32.87 -46.86
C GLY A 191 0.06 -31.41 -47.29
N GLN A 192 -0.31 -31.05 -48.52
CA GLN A 192 -0.25 -29.67 -49.00
C GLN A 192 -1.17 -28.74 -48.22
N GLN A 193 -2.37 -29.19 -47.87
CA GLN A 193 -3.33 -28.41 -47.09
C GLN A 193 -2.78 -28.12 -45.68
N VAL A 194 -2.28 -29.14 -44.97
CA VAL A 194 -1.70 -29.00 -43.63
C VAL A 194 -0.51 -28.03 -43.63
N ILE A 195 0.35 -28.10 -44.65
CA ILE A 195 1.47 -27.14 -44.80
C ILE A 195 0.97 -25.70 -45.01
N GLY A 196 -0.12 -25.53 -45.76
CA GLY A 196 -0.78 -24.23 -45.94
C GLY A 196 -1.29 -23.66 -44.62
N GLU A 197 -2.01 -24.46 -43.85
CA GLU A 197 -2.56 -24.10 -42.54
C GLU A 197 -1.44 -23.73 -41.55
N LEU A 198 -0.38 -24.56 -41.44
CA LEU A 198 0.78 -24.29 -40.59
C LEU A 198 1.52 -22.99 -40.96
N ARG A 199 1.57 -22.63 -42.24
CA ARG A 199 2.16 -21.34 -42.66
C ARG A 199 1.30 -20.17 -42.21
N THR A 200 -0.02 -20.28 -42.32
CA THR A 200 -0.92 -19.23 -41.86
C THR A 200 -0.90 -19.06 -40.35
N GLU A 201 -0.87 -20.16 -39.59
CA GLU A 201 -0.79 -20.15 -38.13
C GLU A 201 0.53 -19.55 -37.64
N ASN A 202 1.66 -19.91 -38.26
CA ASN A 202 2.95 -19.30 -37.92
C ASN A 202 2.98 -17.80 -38.24
N ALA A 203 2.36 -17.37 -39.35
CA ALA A 203 2.29 -15.96 -39.68
C ALA A 203 1.43 -15.16 -38.67
N THR A 204 0.33 -15.73 -38.19
CA THR A 204 -0.49 -15.10 -37.13
C THR A 204 0.24 -15.07 -35.80
N ALA A 205 0.90 -16.16 -35.39
CA ALA A 205 1.66 -16.20 -34.15
C ALA A 205 2.81 -15.18 -34.14
N LEU A 206 3.54 -15.01 -35.25
CA LEU A 206 4.58 -13.99 -35.37
C LEU A 206 4.02 -12.56 -35.26
N LYS A 207 2.82 -12.32 -35.81
CA LYS A 207 2.14 -11.03 -35.70
C LYS A 207 1.74 -10.74 -34.25
N GLU A 208 1.16 -11.71 -33.55
CA GLU A 208 0.79 -11.57 -32.13
C GLU A 208 2.01 -11.30 -31.24
N VAL A 209 3.13 -11.99 -31.49
CA VAL A 209 4.39 -11.74 -30.76
C VAL A 209 4.93 -10.33 -31.03
N ALA A 210 4.82 -9.83 -32.26
CA ALA A 210 5.24 -8.46 -32.60
C ALA A 210 4.35 -7.41 -31.91
N GLU A 211 3.03 -7.62 -31.88
CA GLU A 211 2.07 -6.75 -31.19
C GLU A 211 2.32 -6.75 -29.67
N ALA A 212 2.52 -7.91 -29.06
CA ALA A 212 2.85 -8.03 -27.64
C ALA A 212 4.16 -7.29 -27.27
N ARG A 213 5.18 -7.31 -28.13
CA ARG A 213 6.42 -6.54 -27.91
C ARG A 213 6.18 -5.03 -27.93
N LEU A 214 5.37 -4.53 -28.86
CA LEU A 214 5.03 -3.11 -28.93
C LEU A 214 4.24 -2.66 -27.69
N GLU A 215 3.32 -3.50 -27.19
CA GLU A 215 2.60 -3.21 -25.95
C GLU A 215 3.53 -3.19 -24.73
N LEU A 216 4.49 -4.12 -24.65
CA LEU A 216 5.49 -4.15 -23.59
C LEU A 216 6.37 -2.89 -23.58
N GLU A 217 6.82 -2.43 -24.75
CA GLU A 217 7.59 -1.19 -24.88
C GLU A 217 6.78 0.04 -24.43
N ARG A 218 5.50 0.11 -24.80
CA ARG A 218 4.59 1.18 -24.35
C ARG A 218 4.43 1.13 -22.82
N ALA A 219 4.17 -0.05 -22.25
CA ALA A 219 4.03 -0.22 -20.81
C ALA A 219 5.30 0.18 -20.06
N GLN A 220 6.48 -0.18 -20.57
CA GLN A 220 7.76 0.20 -19.98
C GLN A 220 7.99 1.72 -20.03
N SER A 221 7.65 2.38 -21.14
CA SER A 221 7.77 3.83 -21.27
C SER A 221 6.82 4.57 -20.30
N PHE A 222 5.59 4.08 -20.16
CA PHE A 222 4.61 4.60 -19.21
C PHE A 222 5.11 4.45 -17.77
N PHE A 223 5.61 3.26 -17.42
CA PHE A 223 6.15 3.00 -16.08
C PHE A 223 7.33 3.92 -15.75
N LYS A 224 8.25 4.12 -16.71
CA LYS A 224 9.37 5.06 -16.55
C LYS A 224 8.92 6.49 -16.29
N SER A 225 7.91 6.96 -17.04
CA SER A 225 7.33 8.30 -16.84
C SER A 225 6.62 8.42 -15.48
N ALA A 226 5.85 7.40 -15.08
CA ALA A 226 5.17 7.36 -13.79
C ALA A 226 6.15 7.36 -12.60
N LEU A 227 7.27 6.64 -12.73
CA LEU A 227 8.32 6.58 -11.72
C LEU A 227 9.03 7.94 -11.58
N ASN A 228 9.28 8.63 -12.70
CA ASN A 228 9.82 9.99 -12.69
C ASN A 228 8.86 11.00 -12.03
N SER A 229 7.56 10.95 -12.35
CA SER A 229 6.57 11.84 -11.71
C SER A 229 6.39 11.54 -10.22
N SER A 230 6.48 10.25 -9.84
CA SER A 230 6.45 9.83 -8.44
C SER A 230 7.66 10.36 -7.67
N ASN A 231 8.87 10.21 -8.23
CA ASN A 231 10.09 10.78 -7.65
C ASN A 231 10.02 12.29 -7.50
N GLN A 232 9.47 12.99 -8.49
CA GLN A 232 9.26 14.45 -8.40
C GLN A 232 8.26 14.80 -7.29
N SER A 233 7.16 14.06 -7.17
CA SER A 233 6.15 14.27 -6.12
C SER A 233 6.69 13.95 -4.72
N LEU A 234 7.54 12.91 -4.60
CA LEU A 234 8.25 12.60 -3.36
C LEU A 234 9.19 13.73 -2.98
N LYS A 235 9.97 14.26 -3.94
CA LYS A 235 10.85 15.40 -3.70
C LYS A 235 10.08 16.63 -3.20
N THR A 236 8.98 17.00 -3.87
CA THR A 236 8.15 18.14 -3.43
C THR A 236 7.49 17.88 -2.07
N THR A 237 7.11 16.63 -1.77
CA THR A 237 6.54 16.27 -0.48
C THR A 237 7.59 16.35 0.62
N THR A 238 8.82 15.88 0.38
CA THR A 238 9.94 16.00 1.33
C THR A 238 10.32 17.46 1.57
N GLU A 239 10.40 18.28 0.52
CA GLU A 239 10.64 19.73 0.63
C GLU A 239 9.51 20.41 1.41
N GLY A 240 8.26 20.04 1.15
CA GLY A 240 7.09 20.52 1.90
C GLY A 240 7.11 20.10 3.37
N PHE A 241 7.50 18.87 3.69
CA PHE A 241 7.69 18.42 5.07
C PHE A 241 8.81 19.17 5.79
N GLN A 242 9.92 19.44 5.10
CA GLN A 242 11.01 20.23 5.67
C GLN A 242 10.56 21.66 5.96
N ALA A 243 9.89 22.31 5.01
CA ALA A 243 9.32 23.64 5.19
C ALA A 243 8.29 23.70 6.33
N LEU A 244 7.38 22.72 6.39
CA LEU A 244 6.40 22.60 7.46
C LEU A 244 7.06 22.34 8.81
N SER A 245 8.09 21.49 8.87
CA SER A 245 8.83 21.23 10.11
C SER A 245 9.58 22.47 10.62
N ALA A 246 10.14 23.26 9.69
CA ALA A 246 10.77 24.53 10.01
C ALA A 246 9.71 25.52 10.54
N GLU A 247 8.57 25.64 9.87
CA GLU A 247 7.46 26.49 10.30
C GLU A 247 6.88 26.07 11.67
N VAL A 248 6.72 24.77 11.91
CA VAL A 248 6.28 24.22 13.20
C VAL A 248 7.30 24.50 14.30
N SER A 249 8.60 24.44 14.00
CA SER A 249 9.64 24.79 14.97
C SER A 249 9.62 26.28 15.33
N THR A 250 9.39 27.16 14.36
CA THR A 250 9.23 28.61 14.57
C THR A 250 7.96 28.89 15.39
N ARG A 251 6.82 28.30 15.00
CA ARG A 251 5.54 28.47 15.71
C ARG A 251 5.57 27.91 17.13
N LYS A 252 6.36 26.88 17.40
CA LYS A 252 6.56 26.38 18.77
C LYS A 252 7.27 27.42 19.65
N GLY A 253 8.26 28.13 19.10
CA GLY A 253 8.88 29.28 19.75
C GLY A 253 7.88 30.40 20.04
N ASP A 254 7.00 30.71 19.09
CA ASP A 254 5.96 31.72 19.26
C ASP A 254 4.92 31.33 20.32
N VAL A 255 4.56 30.04 20.39
CA VAL A 255 3.62 29.51 21.40
C VAL A 255 4.23 29.53 22.80
N ASP A 256 5.51 29.23 22.93
CA ASP A 256 6.20 29.28 24.22
C ASP A 256 6.41 30.74 24.68
N ALA A 257 6.76 31.65 23.76
CA ALA A 257 6.81 33.08 24.03
C ALA A 257 5.42 33.66 24.41
N PHE A 258 4.35 33.22 23.77
CA PHE A 258 2.98 33.61 24.09
C PHE A 258 2.53 33.07 25.47
N LYS A 259 2.90 31.84 25.82
CA LYS A 259 2.64 31.28 27.16
C LYS A 259 3.37 32.04 28.26
N GLU A 260 4.59 32.49 27.98
CA GLU A 260 5.38 33.30 28.91
C GLU A 260 4.75 34.69 29.08
N ALA A 261 4.33 35.33 27.98
CA ALA A 261 3.59 36.60 28.01
C ALA A 261 2.26 36.50 28.79
N LEU A 262 1.46 35.45 28.59
CA LEU A 262 0.20 35.24 29.33
C LEU A 262 0.43 34.98 30.82
N ARG A 263 1.52 34.28 31.19
CA ARG A 263 1.88 34.08 32.60
C ARG A 263 2.34 35.37 33.26
N GLU A 264 2.98 36.27 32.52
CA GLU A 264 3.29 37.61 33.01
C GLU A 264 2.00 38.43 33.15
N GLU A 265 1.10 38.43 32.16
CA GLU A 265 -0.18 39.14 32.19
C GLU A 265 -1.08 38.69 33.36
N ALA A 266 -1.16 37.38 33.63
CA ALA A 266 -1.94 36.85 34.76
C ALA A 266 -1.39 37.25 36.13
N LYS A 267 -0.06 37.38 36.28
CA LYS A 267 0.55 37.90 37.52
C LYS A 267 0.30 39.40 37.69
N ILE A 268 0.18 40.12 36.57
CA ILE A 268 -0.04 41.56 36.50
C ILE A 268 -1.48 41.92 36.89
N GLU A 269 -2.47 41.19 36.39
CA GLU A 269 -3.89 41.48 36.66
C GLU A 269 -4.26 41.28 38.15
N ALA A 270 -3.68 40.28 38.81
CA ALA A 270 -3.89 40.05 40.24
C ALA A 270 -3.39 41.21 41.12
N ALA A 271 -2.25 41.82 40.76
CA ALA A 271 -1.71 42.98 41.48
C ALA A 271 -2.59 44.22 41.28
N LYS A 272 -3.12 44.42 40.08
CA LYS A 272 -4.04 45.52 39.75
C LYS A 272 -5.33 45.43 40.54
N GLN A 273 -5.96 44.26 40.56
CA GLN A 273 -7.21 44.02 41.27
C GLN A 273 -7.09 44.35 42.77
N LEU A 274 -5.97 43.97 43.42
CA LEU A 274 -5.74 44.25 44.84
C LEU A 274 -5.69 45.75 45.17
N TRP A 275 -5.06 46.55 44.31
CA TRP A 275 -4.98 48.00 44.53
C TRP A 275 -6.29 48.73 44.20
N ASP A 276 -7.04 48.25 43.22
CA ASP A 276 -8.38 48.76 42.90
C ASP A 276 -9.39 48.47 44.01
N GLU A 277 -9.37 47.26 44.56
CA GLU A 277 -10.19 46.91 45.74
C GLU A 277 -9.86 47.80 46.94
N ARG A 278 -8.57 48.10 47.15
CA ARG A 278 -8.12 48.97 48.24
C ARG A 278 -8.50 50.45 48.02
N ALA A 279 -8.39 50.95 46.78
CA ALA A 279 -8.79 52.30 46.41
C ALA A 279 -10.31 52.50 46.57
N THR A 280 -11.10 51.51 46.15
CA THR A 280 -12.56 51.58 46.27
C THR A 280 -13.01 51.48 47.73
N ALA A 281 -12.38 50.64 48.56
CA ALA A 281 -12.63 50.58 49.99
C ALA A 281 -12.31 51.91 50.69
N ALA A 282 -11.17 52.54 50.38
CA ALA A 282 -10.80 53.84 50.93
C ALA A 282 -11.76 54.95 50.49
N SER A 283 -12.19 54.94 49.22
CA SER A 283 -13.17 55.89 48.68
C SER A 283 -14.53 55.78 49.38
N ARG A 284 -15.03 54.56 49.62
CA ARG A 284 -16.27 54.35 50.38
C ARG A 284 -16.14 54.89 51.81
N GLY A 285 -15.01 54.65 52.47
CA GLY A 285 -14.73 55.19 53.81
C GLY A 285 -14.65 56.72 53.85
N PHE A 286 -14.06 57.34 52.83
CA PHE A 286 -14.05 58.80 52.65
C PHE A 286 -15.47 59.35 52.50
N TRP A 287 -16.28 58.80 51.59
CA TRP A 287 -17.65 59.26 51.37
C TRP A 287 -18.55 59.06 52.58
N ALA A 288 -18.44 57.93 53.26
CA ALA A 288 -19.17 57.67 54.49
C ALA A 288 -18.81 58.68 55.60
N SER A 289 -17.53 58.97 55.79
CA SER A 289 -17.09 59.96 56.78
C SER A 289 -17.42 61.40 56.38
N ALA A 290 -17.35 61.73 55.09
CA ALA A 290 -17.74 63.05 54.57
C ALA A 290 -19.23 63.31 54.75
N MET A 291 -20.09 62.30 54.48
CA MET A 291 -21.52 62.38 54.73
C MET A 291 -21.82 62.54 56.22
N LEU A 292 -21.15 61.76 57.09
CA LEU A 292 -21.33 61.86 58.53
C LEU A 292 -20.88 63.23 59.07
N LEU A 293 -19.78 63.77 58.55
CA LEU A 293 -19.28 65.11 58.89
C LEU A 293 -20.26 66.18 58.43
N PHE A 294 -20.78 66.09 57.20
CA PHE A 294 -21.81 67.00 56.70
C PHE A 294 -23.07 66.97 57.58
N LEU A 295 -23.54 65.76 57.93
CA LEU A 295 -24.69 65.59 58.82
C LEU A 295 -24.42 66.21 60.19
N THR A 296 -23.25 65.97 60.76
CA THR A 296 -22.88 66.54 62.06
C THR A 296 -22.78 68.07 62.00
N LEU A 297 -22.13 68.62 60.98
CA LEU A 297 -21.80 70.05 60.91
C LEU A 297 -22.96 70.93 60.39
N VAL A 298 -23.84 70.37 59.55
CA VAL A 298 -24.94 71.13 58.93
C VAL A 298 -26.29 70.76 59.56
N VAL A 299 -26.60 69.47 59.70
CA VAL A 299 -27.93 69.05 60.17
C VAL A 299 -28.10 69.35 61.65
N VAL A 300 -27.09 69.10 62.50
CA VAL A 300 -27.21 69.35 63.95
C VAL A 300 -27.45 70.83 64.26
N PRO A 301 -26.71 71.81 63.69
CA PRO A 301 -27.00 73.21 63.92
C PRO A 301 -28.34 73.68 63.34
N VAL A 302 -28.73 73.19 62.16
CA VAL A 302 -30.01 73.55 61.54
C VAL A 302 -31.19 73.03 62.36
N VAL A 303 -31.12 71.77 62.83
CA VAL A 303 -32.14 71.21 63.73
C VAL A 303 -32.17 71.96 65.05
N GLY A 304 -31.01 72.30 65.62
CA GLY A 304 -30.91 73.13 66.82
C GLY A 304 -31.55 74.52 66.64
N PHE A 305 -31.41 75.12 65.46
CA PHE A 305 -32.02 76.41 65.13
C PHE A 305 -33.53 76.32 64.92
N VAL A 306 -34.03 75.31 64.20
CA VAL A 306 -35.47 75.12 63.96
C VAL A 306 -36.20 74.75 65.25
N LYS A 307 -35.54 74.01 66.15
CA LYS A 307 -36.09 73.58 67.45
C LYS A 307 -35.56 74.40 68.62
N LEU A 308 -35.19 75.66 68.37
CA LEU A 308 -34.61 76.54 69.39
C LEU A 308 -35.48 76.61 70.66
N GLU A 309 -36.80 76.70 70.49
CA GLU A 309 -37.76 76.74 71.62
C GLU A 309 -37.68 75.48 72.48
N SER A 310 -37.67 74.29 71.89
CA SER A 310 -37.53 73.02 72.61
C SER A 310 -36.16 72.87 73.28
N VAL A 311 -35.09 73.37 72.64
CA VAL A 311 -33.75 73.37 73.25
C VAL A 311 -33.69 74.29 74.45
N ILE A 312 -34.27 75.49 74.35
CA ILE A 312 -34.38 76.44 75.47
C ILE A 312 -35.23 75.87 76.59
N GLU A 313 -36.32 75.16 76.27
CA GLU A 313 -37.18 74.49 77.26
C GLU A 313 -36.44 73.37 78.01
N VAL A 314 -35.69 72.52 77.31
CA VAL A 314 -34.86 71.48 77.94
C VAL A 314 -33.77 72.11 78.81
N LEU A 315 -33.09 73.16 78.32
CA LEU A 315 -32.10 73.89 79.12
C LEU A 315 -32.73 74.56 80.35
N ARG A 316 -33.95 75.09 80.22
CA ARG A 316 -34.72 75.67 81.32
C ARG A 316 -35.14 74.60 82.34
N HIS A 317 -35.59 73.44 81.89
CA HIS A 317 -35.95 72.32 82.75
C HIS A 317 -34.73 71.78 83.53
N ILE A 318 -33.57 71.67 82.88
CA ILE A 318 -32.30 71.30 83.54
C ILE A 318 -31.88 72.40 84.54
N ALA A 319 -32.05 73.67 84.17
CA ALA A 319 -31.71 74.80 85.05
C ALA A 319 -32.64 74.91 86.28
N GLU A 320 -33.93 74.61 86.12
CA GLU A 320 -34.95 74.63 87.18
C GLU A 320 -34.83 73.39 88.10
N THR A 321 -34.54 72.21 87.55
CA THR A 321 -34.30 71.00 88.36
C THR A 321 -33.01 71.07 89.16
N THR A 322 -31.98 71.78 88.67
CA THR A 322 -30.77 72.09 89.45
C THR A 322 -31.04 73.09 90.59
N LEU A 323 -32.16 73.82 90.57
CA LEU A 323 -32.58 74.76 91.62
C LEU A 323 -33.53 74.15 92.66
N LEU A 324 -34.11 72.98 92.40
CA LEU A 324 -34.99 72.28 93.35
C LEU A 324 -34.18 71.81 94.57
N GLY A 325 -34.12 72.67 95.59
CA GLY A 325 -33.43 72.42 96.86
C GLY A 325 -32.76 73.64 97.51
N ILE A 326 -32.72 74.81 96.87
CA ILE A 326 -32.02 76.00 97.38
C ILE A 326 -32.96 77.23 97.37
N ASP A 327 -33.23 77.78 98.55
CA ASP A 327 -34.03 79.00 98.73
C ASP A 327 -33.21 80.25 98.35
N GLN A 328 -33.54 80.88 97.23
CA GLN A 328 -32.80 82.03 96.68
C GLN A 328 -32.79 83.25 97.61
N SER A 329 -33.69 83.31 98.61
CA SER A 329 -33.77 84.41 99.55
C SER A 329 -32.76 84.35 100.71
N LYS A 330 -32.00 83.24 100.87
CA LYS A 330 -31.03 83.04 101.97
C LYS A 330 -29.62 82.60 101.50
N ALA A 331 -29.33 82.66 100.20
CA ALA A 331 -28.08 82.13 99.66
C ALA A 331 -26.89 83.11 99.83
N GLU A 332 -25.86 82.70 100.57
CA GLU A 332 -24.55 83.39 100.59
C GLU A 332 -23.87 83.32 99.21
N GLY A 333 -23.07 84.35 98.88
CA GLY A 333 -22.48 84.54 97.54
C GLY A 333 -21.69 83.35 96.97
N GLY A 334 -21.18 82.45 97.81
CA GLY A 334 -20.49 81.23 97.39
C GLY A 334 -21.40 80.17 96.75
N ILE A 335 -22.65 80.02 97.22
CA ILE A 335 -23.61 79.04 96.69
C ILE A 335 -24.12 79.48 95.31
N LEU A 336 -24.30 80.80 95.12
CA LEU A 336 -24.71 81.37 93.84
C LEU A 336 -23.64 81.21 92.75
N LEU A 337 -22.35 81.34 93.11
CA LEU A 337 -21.23 81.08 92.19
C LEU A 337 -21.16 79.59 91.77
N GLY A 338 -21.36 78.66 92.71
CA GLY A 338 -21.38 77.22 92.41
C GLY A 338 -22.49 76.83 91.41
N LEU A 339 -23.69 77.41 91.54
CA LEU A 339 -24.80 77.19 90.62
C LEU A 339 -24.54 77.79 89.23
N ALA A 340 -23.91 78.98 89.16
CA ALA A 340 -23.53 79.59 87.89
C ALA A 340 -22.47 78.77 87.16
N ILE A 341 -21.46 78.26 87.87
CA ILE A 341 -20.42 77.40 87.30
C ILE A 341 -21.02 76.09 86.80
N ASN A 342 -21.91 75.44 87.56
CA ASN A 342 -22.56 74.19 87.14
C ASN A 342 -23.36 74.36 85.83
N ARG A 343 -24.08 75.50 85.68
CA ARG A 343 -24.82 75.81 84.43
C ARG A 343 -23.90 75.96 83.22
N ILE A 344 -22.75 76.61 83.40
CA ILE A 344 -21.75 76.76 82.33
C ILE A 344 -21.16 75.39 81.97
N VAL A 345 -20.85 74.56 82.97
CA VAL A 345 -20.30 73.21 82.75
C VAL A 345 -21.27 72.32 81.96
N ILE A 346 -22.57 72.34 82.28
CA ILE A 346 -23.60 71.55 81.61
C ILE A 346 -23.71 71.89 80.11
N VAL A 347 -23.48 73.14 79.72
CA VAL A 347 -23.51 73.56 78.30
C VAL A 347 -22.15 73.34 77.62
N THR A 348 -21.05 73.65 78.32
CA THR A 348 -19.70 73.59 77.74
C THR A 348 -19.19 72.17 77.55
N VAL A 349 -19.53 71.22 78.41
CA VAL A 349 -19.04 69.83 78.29
C VAL A 349 -19.58 69.14 77.02
N PRO A 350 -20.90 69.14 76.73
CA PRO A 350 -21.41 68.59 75.47
C PRO A 350 -20.86 69.31 74.23
N LEU A 351 -20.66 70.63 74.31
CA LEU A 351 -20.07 71.41 73.22
C LEU A 351 -18.60 71.01 72.98
N ALA A 352 -17.82 70.82 74.04
CA ALA A 352 -16.43 70.36 73.96
C ALA A 352 -16.36 68.93 73.39
N LEU A 353 -17.23 68.02 73.82
CA LEU A 353 -17.34 66.67 73.27
C LEU A 353 -17.74 66.68 71.79
N TYR A 354 -18.66 67.57 71.40
CA TYR A 354 -19.05 67.76 70.00
C TYR A 354 -17.87 68.23 69.15
N PHE A 355 -17.14 69.27 69.58
CA PHE A 355 -15.94 69.73 68.87
C PHE A 355 -14.86 68.66 68.80
N TRP A 356 -14.69 67.86 69.86
CA TRP A 356 -13.75 66.74 69.87
C TRP A 356 -14.16 65.64 68.88
N MET A 357 -15.46 65.31 68.81
CA MET A 357 -16.00 64.36 67.83
C MET A 357 -15.77 64.86 66.40
N VAL A 358 -16.07 66.13 66.11
CA VAL A 358 -15.80 66.76 64.80
C VAL A 358 -14.30 66.68 64.47
N ARG A 359 -13.41 66.96 65.44
CA ARG A 359 -11.96 66.84 65.25
C ARG A 359 -11.53 65.41 64.88
N ILE A 360 -12.10 64.38 65.50
CA ILE A 360 -11.83 62.98 65.15
C ILE A 360 -12.32 62.67 63.74
N LEU A 361 -13.53 63.11 63.38
CA LEU A 361 -14.10 62.91 62.04
C LEU A 361 -13.28 63.59 60.95
N VAL A 362 -12.84 64.82 61.17
CA VAL A 362 -11.95 65.55 60.24
C VAL A 362 -10.63 64.79 60.08
N ARG A 363 -9.99 64.37 61.18
CA ARG A 363 -8.72 63.61 61.12
C ARG A 363 -8.89 62.29 60.38
N PHE A 364 -9.99 61.58 60.60
CA PHE A 364 -10.32 60.35 59.88
C PHE A 364 -10.54 60.62 58.39
N ASN A 365 -11.32 61.64 58.04
CA ASN A 365 -11.62 62.00 56.66
C ASN A 365 -10.34 62.38 55.89
N LEU A 366 -9.46 63.20 56.49
CA LEU A 366 -8.16 63.54 55.91
C LEU A 366 -7.30 62.30 55.67
N ARG A 367 -7.27 61.35 56.62
CA ARG A 367 -6.56 60.08 56.45
C ARG A 367 -7.14 59.25 55.30
N SER A 368 -8.47 59.16 55.19
CA SER A 368 -9.13 58.45 54.09
C SER A 368 -8.87 59.10 52.74
N GLN A 369 -8.82 60.44 52.67
CA GLN A 369 -8.46 61.17 51.47
C GLN A 369 -7.01 60.90 51.05
N MET A 370 -6.05 60.99 51.97
CA MET A 370 -4.64 60.69 51.70
C MET A 370 -4.44 59.25 51.21
N LEU A 371 -5.13 58.28 51.82
CA LEU A 371 -5.07 56.87 51.41
C LEU A 371 -5.69 56.67 50.02
N MET A 372 -6.77 57.37 49.71
CA MET A 372 -7.39 57.34 48.38
C MET A 372 -6.46 57.91 47.31
N ASP A 373 -5.82 59.06 47.59
CA ASP A 373 -4.92 59.72 46.66
C ASP A 373 -3.63 58.90 46.43
N ASP A 374 -3.04 58.30 47.48
CA ASP A 374 -1.90 57.38 47.37
C ASP A 374 -2.27 56.15 46.53
N ALA A 375 -3.43 55.53 46.77
CA ALA A 375 -3.89 54.39 45.99
C ALA A 375 -4.11 54.74 44.51
N ARG A 376 -4.69 55.90 44.21
CA ARG A 376 -4.88 56.40 42.83
C ARG A 376 -3.55 56.70 42.13
N GLN A 377 -2.60 57.30 42.84
CA GLN A 377 -1.25 57.55 42.32
C GLN A 377 -0.53 56.23 42.00
N ARG A 378 -0.57 55.25 42.92
CA ARG A 378 0.01 53.92 42.69
C ARG A 378 -0.65 53.19 41.54
N HIS A 379 -1.99 53.25 41.43
CA HIS A 379 -2.71 52.67 40.31
C HIS A 379 -2.30 53.29 38.96
N THR A 380 -2.15 54.62 38.91
CA THR A 380 -1.73 55.33 37.68
C THR A 380 -0.27 55.03 37.32
N MET A 381 0.64 55.01 38.30
CA MET A 381 2.05 54.61 38.09
C MET A 381 2.16 53.16 37.62
N MET A 382 1.34 52.28 38.18
CA MET A 382 1.28 50.87 37.82
C MET A 382 0.75 50.69 36.38
N ASN A 383 -0.31 51.41 35.98
CA ASN A 383 -0.76 51.42 34.58
C ASN A 383 0.29 51.99 33.61
N THR A 384 1.02 53.01 34.03
CA THR A 384 2.11 53.58 33.23
C THR A 384 3.26 52.59 33.07
N TYR A 385 3.65 51.91 34.16
CA TYR A 385 4.62 50.81 34.13
C TYR A 385 4.19 49.69 33.19
N PHE A 386 2.91 49.32 33.23
CA PHE A 386 2.35 48.27 32.37
C PHE A 386 2.40 48.65 30.89
N HIS A 387 1.99 49.87 30.54
CA HIS A 387 2.05 50.37 29.16
C HIS A 387 3.49 50.45 28.61
N LEU A 388 4.46 50.72 29.49
CA LEU A 388 5.89 50.76 29.14
C LEU A 388 6.50 49.36 28.94
N ILE A 389 6.00 48.34 29.65
CA ILE A 389 6.38 46.94 29.43
C ILE A 389 5.76 46.40 28.13
N GLU A 390 4.47 46.63 27.92
CA GLU A 390 3.72 46.14 26.75
C GLU A 390 4.34 46.62 25.43
N LYS A 391 4.79 47.88 25.38
CA LYS A 391 5.41 48.45 24.18
C LYS A 391 6.90 48.15 24.00
N GLN A 392 7.51 47.35 24.89
CA GLN A 392 8.97 47.10 24.97
C GLN A 392 9.86 48.35 24.90
N SER A 393 9.30 49.54 25.16
CA SER A 393 9.95 50.81 24.82
C SER A 393 10.74 51.43 25.97
N ALA A 394 10.74 50.79 27.15
CA ALA A 394 11.43 51.29 28.34
C ALA A 394 12.71 50.51 28.65
N VAL A 395 13.80 51.27 28.78
CA VAL A 395 15.14 50.89 29.24
C VAL A 395 15.03 50.26 30.65
N LYS A 396 15.86 49.24 30.97
CA LYS A 396 15.72 48.44 32.22
C LYS A 396 15.82 49.31 33.48
N GLU A 397 16.53 50.41 33.37
CA GLU A 397 16.77 51.42 34.38
C GLU A 397 15.48 52.17 34.77
N ASP A 398 14.61 52.51 33.79
CA ASP A 398 13.34 53.20 34.04
C ASP A 398 12.34 52.31 34.79
N ARG A 399 12.40 51.00 34.55
CA ARG A 399 11.56 50.00 35.23
C ARG A 399 11.90 49.89 36.71
N ALA A 400 13.18 49.92 37.05
CA ALA A 400 13.65 49.90 38.44
C ALA A 400 13.24 51.17 39.20
N LEU A 401 13.28 52.33 38.52
CA LEU A 401 12.85 53.61 39.10
C LEU A 401 11.33 53.62 39.40
N ILE A 402 10.49 53.13 38.49
CA ILE A 402 9.04 53.08 38.71
C ILE A 402 8.66 52.05 39.78
N LEU A 403 9.31 50.88 39.81
CA LEU A 403 9.09 49.89 40.87
C LEU A 403 9.47 50.43 42.25
N ASN A 404 10.60 51.16 42.35
CA ASN A 404 10.98 51.82 43.59
C ASN A 404 9.95 52.88 44.02
N ALA A 405 9.42 53.66 43.06
CA ALA A 405 8.36 54.62 43.32
C ALA A 405 7.04 53.96 43.75
N LEU A 406 6.72 52.75 43.25
CA LEU A 406 5.49 52.01 43.56
C LEU A 406 5.51 51.39 44.97
N PHE A 407 6.68 50.94 45.42
CA PHE A 407 6.87 50.31 46.73
C PHE A 407 7.31 51.27 47.84
N ARG A 408 7.36 52.58 47.58
CA ARG A 408 7.68 53.56 48.63
C ARG A 408 6.62 53.52 49.75
N PRO A 409 7.02 53.75 51.02
CA PRO A 409 6.07 53.90 52.11
C PRO A 409 5.08 55.04 51.81
N THR A 410 3.80 54.83 52.16
CA THR A 410 2.77 55.89 52.03
C THR A 410 3.20 57.10 52.86
N PRO A 411 3.10 58.34 52.33
CA PRO A 411 3.42 59.54 53.08
C PRO A 411 2.61 59.58 54.40
N GLY A 412 3.32 59.73 55.53
CA GLY A 412 2.74 59.65 56.88
C GLY A 412 3.05 58.37 57.68
N GLN A 413 3.81 57.41 57.11
CA GLN A 413 4.36 56.26 57.86
C GLN A 413 5.86 56.38 58.20
N GLN A 414 6.56 57.41 57.71
CA GLN A 414 7.81 57.80 58.35
C GLN A 414 7.43 58.43 59.68
N ASN A 415 7.83 57.79 60.76
CA ASN A 415 7.82 58.41 62.06
C ASN A 415 8.50 59.79 61.92
N ASP A 416 7.76 60.87 62.12
CA ASP A 416 8.29 62.08 62.75
C ASP A 416 8.67 61.78 64.22
N SER A 417 9.32 60.62 64.44
CA SER A 417 10.18 60.44 65.59
C SER A 417 11.39 61.29 65.26
N VAL A 418 11.29 62.56 65.66
CA VAL A 418 12.46 63.27 66.17
C VAL A 418 13.06 62.31 67.19
N ASP A 419 14.08 61.55 66.78
CA ASP A 419 14.91 60.81 67.74
C ASP A 419 15.33 61.85 68.78
N PRO A 420 15.02 61.65 70.07
CA PRO A 420 15.39 62.61 71.10
C PRO A 420 16.90 62.84 70.97
N PRO A 421 17.36 64.11 70.95
CA PRO A 421 18.74 64.45 70.64
C PRO A 421 19.66 63.56 71.46
N ASN A 422 20.47 62.78 70.74
CA ASN A 422 21.44 61.89 71.33
C ASN A 422 22.33 62.72 72.27
N PHE A 423 22.24 62.51 73.59
CA PHE A 423 22.99 63.28 74.59
C PHE A 423 24.51 63.28 74.32
N THR A 424 24.97 62.32 73.53
CA THR A 424 26.33 62.19 73.00
C THR A 424 26.75 63.36 72.10
N GLU A 425 25.86 63.95 71.28
CA GLU A 425 26.18 65.13 70.44
C GLU A 425 26.23 66.44 71.24
N LEU A 426 25.48 66.54 72.35
CA LEU A 426 25.59 67.68 73.28
C LEU A 426 26.85 67.57 74.14
N MET A 427 27.31 66.35 74.44
CA MET A 427 28.55 66.12 75.20
C MET A 427 29.80 66.33 74.35
N ASP A 428 29.82 65.92 73.08
CA ASP A 428 30.91 66.23 72.13
C ASP A 428 31.01 67.72 71.78
N LYS A 429 29.89 68.46 71.85
CA LYS A 429 29.87 69.91 71.65
C LYS A 429 30.23 70.71 72.92
N ALA A 430 30.08 70.12 74.11
CA ALA A 430 30.44 70.73 75.40
C ALA A 430 31.86 70.36 75.87
N ILE A 431 32.37 69.19 75.50
CA ILE A 431 33.74 68.74 75.73
C ILE A 431 34.53 69.01 74.45
N GLY A 432 34.93 70.27 74.27
CA GLY A 432 35.55 70.75 73.04
C GLY A 432 36.64 69.84 72.48
N ARG A 433 36.40 69.35 71.26
CA ARG A 433 37.43 69.04 70.27
C ARG A 433 36.98 69.62 68.93
N GLN A 434 37.86 70.43 68.34
CA GLN A 434 37.81 70.78 66.93
C GLN A 434 37.91 69.53 66.06
#